data_AF-A0A842HD66-F1
#
_entry.id   AF-A0A842HD66-F1
#
_cell.length_a   1.000
_cell.length_b   1.000
_cell.length_c   1.000
_cell.angle_alpha   90.00
_cell.angle_beta   90.00
_cell.angle_gamma   90.00
#
_symmetry.space_group_name_H-M   'P 1'
#
loop_
_entity.id
_entity.type
_entity.pdbx_description
1 polymer ?
#
loop_
_entity_poly.entity_id
_entity_poly.type
_entity_poly.pdbx_seq_one_letter_code
_entity_poly.pdbx_strand_id
1 'polypeptide(L)'
;MSFSVIFIFIGFAVLVLIIRLVAGSLDDDRVEQYVRDMGGELLDKSWAPFGPGWFGEKNDRIYEIVYRDRAGLVHRAHVKTSMFSGVYLTRDRIIEGSPPNPARAPHPDPLAPNTSLSIEEEKAALRRRLAELEKHSTNGN
;
A
#
# COMPACT_ATOMS: atom_id res chain seq x y z
N MET A 1 9.30 50.66 -6.52
CA MET A 1 9.03 49.37 -7.19
C MET A 1 7.87 49.61 -8.14
N SER A 2 8.10 49.59 -9.46
CA SER A 2 7.10 50.01 -10.44
C SER A 2 5.89 49.08 -10.43
N PHE A 3 4.66 49.60 -10.52
CA PHE A 3 3.42 48.80 -10.54
C PHE A 3 3.47 47.67 -11.57
N SER A 4 4.14 47.88 -12.71
CA SER A 4 4.39 46.86 -13.74
C SER A 4 5.11 45.61 -13.22
N VAL A 5 6.06 45.76 -12.29
CA VAL A 5 6.77 44.63 -11.68
C VAL A 5 5.82 43.80 -10.81
N ILE A 6 4.96 44.47 -10.04
CA ILE A 6 3.95 43.80 -9.20
C ILE A 6 2.97 43.00 -10.05
N PHE A 7 2.48 43.56 -11.17
CA PHE A 7 1.60 42.84 -12.09
C PHE A 7 2.26 41.63 -12.75
N ILE A 8 3.55 41.71 -13.07
CA ILE A 8 4.32 40.56 -13.60
C ILE A 8 4.39 39.44 -12.55
N PHE A 9 4.69 39.77 -11.28
CA PHE A 9 4.73 38.77 -10.21
C PHE A 9 3.37 38.14 -9.94
N ILE A 10 2.30 38.95 -9.93
CA ILE A 10 0.92 38.45 -9.78
C ILE A 10 0.55 37.54 -10.96
N GLY A 11 0.83 37.97 -12.20
CA GLY A 11 0.57 37.18 -13.40
C GLY A 11 1.33 35.85 -13.39
N PHE A 12 2.59 35.87 -12.97
CA PHE A 12 3.40 34.65 -12.82
C PHE A 12 2.85 33.73 -11.73
N ALA A 13 2.45 34.26 -10.57
CA ALA A 13 1.85 33.47 -9.50
C ALA A 13 0.53 32.80 -9.95
N VAL A 14 -0.31 33.54 -10.67
CA VAL A 14 -1.56 33.01 -11.26
C VAL A 14 -1.25 31.93 -12.30
N LEU A 15 -0.26 32.16 -13.18
CA LEU A 15 0.14 31.17 -14.19
C LEU A 15 0.62 29.86 -13.54
N VAL A 16 1.46 29.94 -12.50
CA VAL A 16 1.91 28.78 -11.74
C VAL A 16 0.74 28.05 -11.08
N LEU A 17 -0.22 28.79 -10.53
CA LEU A 17 -1.43 28.21 -9.93
C LEU A 17 -2.26 27.45 -10.98
N ILE A 18 -2.48 28.04 -12.16
CA ILE A 18 -3.21 27.41 -13.26
C ILE A 18 -2.49 26.13 -13.71
N ILE A 19 -1.18 26.19 -13.95
CA ILE A 19 -0.38 25.02 -14.34
C ILE A 19 -0.50 23.92 -13.28
N ARG A 20 -0.48 24.28 -11.99
CA ARG A 20 -0.61 23.33 -10.88
C ARG A 20 -1.99 22.65 -10.88
N LEU A 21 -3.07 23.40 -11.08
CA LEU A 21 -4.43 22.87 -11.13
C LEU A 21 -4.63 21.93 -12.32
N VAL A 22 -4.21 22.37 -13.53
CA VAL A 22 -4.32 21.57 -14.76
C VAL A 22 -3.51 20.28 -14.67
N ALA A 23 -2.30 20.36 -14.13
CA ALA A 23 -1.50 19.14 -13.96
C ALA A 23 -2.14 18.20 -12.93
N GLY A 24 -2.78 18.73 -11.88
CA GLY A 24 -3.50 17.91 -10.90
C GLY A 24 -4.72 17.18 -11.48
N SER A 25 -5.46 17.83 -12.38
CA SER A 25 -6.64 17.22 -13.04
C SER A 25 -6.25 16.15 -14.07
N LEU A 26 -5.17 16.36 -14.83
CA LEU A 26 -4.66 15.34 -15.77
C LEU A 26 -4.22 14.04 -15.06
N ASP A 27 -3.65 14.18 -13.86
CA ASP A 27 -3.30 13.02 -13.03
C ASP A 27 -4.54 12.34 -12.45
N ASP A 28 -5.70 13.01 -12.43
CA ASP A 28 -6.98 12.43 -12.00
C ASP A 28 -7.51 11.46 -13.03
N ASP A 29 -7.66 11.96 -14.25
CA ASP A 29 -8.16 11.17 -15.37
C ASP A 29 -7.29 9.92 -15.59
N ARG A 30 -5.96 10.04 -15.50
CA ARG A 30 -5.04 8.90 -15.69
C ARG A 30 -5.16 7.82 -14.63
N VAL A 31 -5.34 8.21 -13.36
CA VAL A 31 -5.42 7.27 -12.24
C VAL A 31 -6.79 6.60 -12.23
N GLU A 32 -7.85 7.37 -12.44
CA GLU A 32 -9.20 6.85 -12.54
C GLU A 32 -9.33 5.87 -13.70
N GLN A 33 -8.81 6.22 -14.88
CA GLN A 33 -8.82 5.34 -16.05
C GLN A 33 -8.04 4.05 -15.78
N TYR A 34 -6.87 4.12 -15.13
CA TYR A 34 -6.09 2.93 -14.78
C TYR A 34 -6.85 1.97 -13.83
N VAL A 35 -7.55 2.52 -12.83
CA VAL A 35 -8.38 1.72 -11.92
C VAL A 35 -9.59 1.11 -12.65
N ARG A 36 -10.22 1.88 -13.54
CA ARG A 36 -11.33 1.40 -14.38
C ARG A 36 -10.90 0.29 -15.34
N ASP A 37 -9.72 0.41 -15.95
CA ASP A 37 -9.15 -0.60 -16.86
C ASP A 37 -8.84 -1.91 -16.11
N MET A 38 -8.50 -1.82 -14.82
CA MET A 38 -8.36 -2.99 -13.93
C MET A 38 -9.72 -3.62 -13.54
N GLY A 39 -10.84 -2.98 -13.90
CA GLY A 39 -12.19 -3.40 -13.53
C GLY A 39 -12.57 -3.00 -12.10
N GLY A 40 -11.89 -2.01 -11.53
CA GLY A 40 -12.20 -1.41 -10.24
C GLY A 40 -12.86 -0.03 -10.34
N GLU A 41 -13.25 0.51 -9.21
CA GLU A 41 -13.83 1.85 -9.06
C GLU A 41 -12.98 2.69 -8.11
N LEU A 42 -12.54 3.86 -8.53
CA LEU A 42 -11.79 4.79 -7.68
C LEU A 42 -12.78 5.46 -6.69
N LEU A 43 -12.53 5.30 -5.39
CA LEU A 43 -13.37 5.85 -4.32
C LEU A 43 -12.82 7.16 -3.75
N ASP A 44 -11.49 7.22 -3.58
CA ASP A 44 -10.82 8.40 -3.04
C ASP A 44 -9.40 8.52 -3.61
N LYS A 45 -8.91 9.76 -3.67
CA LYS A 45 -7.55 10.08 -4.10
C LYS A 45 -7.03 11.27 -3.31
N SER A 46 -5.94 11.04 -2.59
CA SER A 46 -5.24 12.04 -1.82
C SER A 46 -3.82 12.23 -2.35
N TRP A 47 -3.35 13.47 -2.41
CA TRP A 47 -1.98 13.76 -2.82
C TRP A 47 -1.01 13.47 -1.66
N ALA A 48 -0.02 12.60 -1.91
CA ALA A 48 0.95 12.15 -0.91
C ALA A 48 2.37 12.57 -1.33
N PRO A 49 2.77 13.84 -1.13
CA PRO A 49 4.06 14.36 -1.60
C PRO A 49 5.30 13.65 -1.03
N PHE A 50 5.15 12.90 0.06
CA PHE A 50 6.20 12.11 0.71
C PHE A 50 5.87 10.61 0.75
N GLY A 51 5.08 10.14 -0.22
CA GLY A 51 4.76 8.73 -0.33
C GLY A 51 6.02 7.87 -0.56
N PRO A 52 5.91 6.55 -0.35
CA PRO A 52 7.03 5.65 -0.60
C PRO A 52 7.54 5.70 -2.03
N GLY A 53 8.85 5.89 -2.20
CA GLY A 53 9.48 6.04 -3.51
C GLY A 53 9.68 7.49 -3.97
N TRP A 54 9.44 8.50 -3.10
CA TRP A 54 9.65 9.92 -3.42
C TRP A 54 11.11 10.32 -3.69
N PHE A 55 12.08 9.47 -3.33
CA PHE A 55 13.51 9.72 -3.57
C PHE A 55 13.93 9.03 -4.87
N GLY A 56 13.95 9.74 -6.01
CA GLY A 56 14.52 9.16 -7.23
C GLY A 56 14.28 9.86 -8.56
N GLU A 57 13.19 10.60 -8.75
CA GLU A 57 12.86 11.15 -10.08
C GLU A 57 12.19 12.52 -9.94
N LYS A 58 12.72 13.51 -10.67
CA LYS A 58 12.46 14.96 -10.47
C LYS A 58 11.01 15.41 -10.74
N ASN A 59 10.14 14.50 -11.22
CA ASN A 59 8.78 14.79 -11.69
C ASN A 59 7.73 13.76 -11.25
N ASP A 60 8.04 12.87 -10.32
CA ASP A 60 7.06 11.88 -9.88
C ASP A 60 6.06 12.49 -8.91
N ARG A 61 4.78 12.27 -9.22
CA ARG A 61 3.69 12.60 -8.30
C ARG A 61 3.18 11.31 -7.70
N ILE A 62 3.13 11.30 -6.38
CA ILE A 62 2.65 10.16 -5.61
C ILE A 62 1.29 10.53 -5.05
N TYR A 63 0.31 9.70 -5.34
CA TYR A 63 -1.03 9.78 -4.82
C TYR A 63 -1.28 8.55 -3.95
N GLU A 64 -2.03 8.72 -2.87
CA GLU A 64 -2.66 7.63 -2.16
C GLU A 64 -4.08 7.50 -2.71
N ILE A 65 -4.43 6.32 -3.17
CA ILE A 65 -5.76 6.04 -3.73
C ILE A 65 -6.46 5.00 -2.89
N VAL A 66 -7.78 5.10 -2.85
CA VAL A 66 -8.68 4.07 -2.34
C VAL A 66 -9.55 3.63 -3.51
N TYR A 67 -9.57 2.34 -3.81
CA TYR A 67 -10.36 1.79 -4.92
C TYR A 67 -11.08 0.52 -4.51
N ARG A 68 -12.23 0.26 -5.13
CA ARG A 68 -12.99 -0.98 -4.98
C ARG A 68 -12.64 -1.91 -6.14
N ASP A 69 -12.31 -3.16 -5.86
CA ASP A 69 -12.07 -4.16 -6.90
C ASP A 69 -13.37 -4.82 -7.39
N ARG A 70 -13.25 -5.68 -8.40
CA ARG A 70 -14.39 -6.45 -8.95
C ARG A 70 -15.01 -7.42 -7.92
N ALA A 71 -14.25 -7.85 -6.91
CA ALA A 71 -14.73 -8.69 -5.82
C ALA A 71 -15.47 -7.88 -4.73
N GLY A 72 -15.54 -6.55 -4.87
CA GLY A 72 -16.18 -5.64 -3.93
C GLY A 72 -15.30 -5.26 -2.74
N LEU A 73 -14.04 -5.68 -2.70
CA LEU A 73 -13.07 -5.34 -1.66
C LEU A 73 -12.55 -3.93 -1.87
N VAL A 74 -12.39 -3.20 -0.78
CA VAL A 74 -11.82 -1.85 -0.78
C VAL A 74 -10.34 -1.95 -0.47
N HIS A 75 -9.55 -1.46 -1.41
CA HIS A 75 -8.09 -1.45 -1.39
C HIS A 75 -7.59 -0.03 -1.22
N ARG A 76 -6.46 0.12 -0.54
CA ARG A 76 -5.68 1.35 -0.49
C ARG A 76 -4.29 1.07 -1.02
N ALA A 77 -3.88 1.86 -1.99
CA ALA A 77 -2.59 1.75 -2.63
C ALA A 77 -1.98 3.13 -2.85
N HIS A 78 -0.65 3.18 -2.97
CA HIS A 78 0.04 4.35 -3.48
C HIS A 78 0.20 4.21 -4.98
N VAL A 79 -0.21 5.23 -5.71
CA VAL A 79 0.01 5.35 -7.15
C VAL A 79 1.11 6.35 -7.42
N LYS A 80 2.10 5.92 -8.17
CA LYS A 80 3.14 6.77 -8.75
C LYS A 80 2.76 7.07 -10.19
N THR A 81 2.55 8.35 -10.52
CA THR A 81 2.36 8.80 -11.90
C THR A 81 3.65 9.43 -12.42
N SER A 82 4.24 8.82 -13.44
CA SER A 82 5.35 9.41 -14.19
C SER A 82 4.92 9.74 -15.62
N MET A 83 5.34 10.89 -16.13
CA MET A 83 5.07 11.31 -17.51
C MET A 83 5.69 10.35 -18.55
N PHE A 84 6.77 9.64 -18.20
CA PHE A 84 7.50 8.77 -19.13
C PHE A 84 7.40 7.27 -18.83
N SER A 85 7.15 6.84 -17.59
CA SER A 85 7.14 5.41 -17.22
C SER A 85 5.76 4.81 -16.90
N GLY A 86 4.69 5.62 -16.88
CA GLY A 86 3.32 5.13 -16.68
C GLY A 86 2.83 5.23 -15.22
N VAL A 87 1.89 4.36 -14.87
CA VAL A 87 1.19 4.33 -13.57
C VAL A 87 1.57 3.04 -12.85
N TYR A 88 2.12 3.14 -11.64
CA TYR A 88 2.49 1.98 -10.82
C TYR A 88 1.79 2.02 -9.47
N LEU A 89 1.16 0.91 -9.11
CA LEU A 89 0.61 0.66 -7.77
C LEU A 89 1.70 0.09 -6.85
N THR A 90 1.75 0.59 -5.62
CA THR A 90 2.65 0.08 -4.58
C THR A 90 1.92 0.06 -3.24
N ARG A 91 2.24 -0.94 -2.41
CA ARG A 91 1.65 -1.17 -1.08
C ARG A 91 0.13 -1.27 -1.13
N ASP A 92 -0.36 -2.12 -2.01
CA ASP A 92 -1.78 -2.43 -2.03
C ASP A 92 -2.20 -3.15 -0.74
N ARG A 93 -3.20 -2.62 -0.06
CA ARG A 93 -3.73 -3.14 1.22
C ARG A 93 -5.25 -3.07 1.22
N ILE A 94 -5.90 -4.20 1.48
CA ILE A 94 -7.35 -4.27 1.71
C ILE A 94 -7.68 -3.58 3.04
N ILE A 95 -8.56 -2.58 3.01
CA ILE A 95 -9.02 -1.80 4.17
C ILE A 95 -10.41 -2.24 4.63
N GLU A 96 -11.32 -2.52 3.70
CA GLU A 96 -12.68 -2.94 4.01
C GLU A 96 -13.08 -4.11 3.09
N GLY A 97 -13.62 -5.18 3.70
CA GLY A 97 -14.06 -6.39 2.99
C GLY A 97 -13.22 -7.64 3.24
N SER A 98 -12.19 -7.61 4.09
CA SER A 98 -11.55 -8.85 4.54
C SER A 98 -12.57 -9.66 5.35
N PRO A 99 -13.05 -10.85 4.92
CA PRO A 99 -13.45 -11.84 5.92
C PRO A 99 -12.25 -11.99 6.86
N PRO A 100 -12.44 -12.04 8.19
CA PRO A 100 -11.34 -12.05 9.15
C PRO A 100 -10.31 -13.08 8.68
N ASN A 101 -9.15 -12.59 8.22
CA ASN A 101 -8.10 -13.45 7.73
C ASN A 101 -7.69 -14.35 8.90
N PRO A 102 -7.94 -15.68 8.88
CA PRO A 102 -7.53 -16.54 9.98
C PRO A 102 -6.01 -16.55 10.15
N ALA A 103 -5.23 -16.17 9.12
CA ALA A 103 -3.78 -16.00 9.20
C ALA A 103 -3.33 -14.66 9.79
N ARG A 104 -4.26 -13.73 10.04
CA ARG A 104 -4.05 -12.48 10.81
C ARG A 104 -5.02 -12.42 11.97
N ALA A 105 -5.24 -13.55 12.64
CA ALA A 105 -5.59 -13.49 14.05
C ALA A 105 -4.53 -12.61 14.75
N PRO A 106 -4.92 -11.73 15.68
CA PRO A 106 -3.96 -11.14 16.62
C PRO A 106 -3.08 -12.29 17.12
N HIS A 107 -1.75 -12.11 17.15
CA HIS A 107 -0.88 -13.06 17.83
C HIS A 107 -1.56 -13.34 19.18
N PRO A 108 -1.95 -14.59 19.48
CA PRO A 108 -2.66 -14.87 20.72
C PRO A 108 -1.80 -14.32 21.83
N ASP A 109 -2.39 -13.43 22.64
CA ASP A 109 -1.71 -12.87 23.80
C ASP A 109 -1.10 -14.04 24.57
N PRO A 110 0.22 -14.06 24.85
CA PRO A 110 0.87 -15.17 25.54
C PRO A 110 0.27 -15.46 26.94
N LEU A 111 -0.59 -14.56 27.44
CA LEU A 111 -1.25 -14.61 28.73
C LEU A 111 -2.72 -15.04 28.65
N ALA A 112 -3.24 -15.40 27.48
CA ALA A 112 -4.57 -16.00 27.38
C ALA A 112 -4.55 -17.42 28.00
N PRO A 113 -5.29 -17.68 29.09
CA PRO A 113 -5.13 -18.87 29.93
C PRO A 113 -5.54 -20.21 29.28
N ASN A 114 -5.88 -20.21 27.99
CA ASN A 114 -6.50 -21.34 27.29
C ASN A 114 -5.58 -21.93 26.20
N THR A 115 -4.53 -21.20 25.78
CA THR A 115 -3.66 -21.58 24.65
C THR A 115 -2.38 -22.30 25.11
N SER A 116 -2.00 -22.12 26.38
CA SER A 116 -0.77 -22.69 26.95
C SER A 116 -0.76 -24.22 26.98
N LEU A 117 -1.92 -24.86 27.18
CA LEU A 117 -2.06 -26.32 27.21
C LEU A 117 -1.76 -26.95 25.84
N SER A 118 -2.27 -26.36 24.75
CA SER A 118 -2.05 -26.87 23.39
C SER A 118 -0.59 -26.74 22.94
N ILE A 119 0.08 -25.64 23.33
CA ILE A 119 1.47 -25.37 22.92
C ILE A 119 2.46 -26.28 23.67
N GLU A 120 2.25 -26.54 24.96
CA GLU A 120 3.06 -27.47 25.75
C GLU A 120 2.93 -28.92 25.24
N GLU A 121 1.71 -29.33 24.87
CA GLU A 121 1.44 -30.65 24.30
C GLU A 121 2.12 -30.84 22.94
N GLU A 122 2.03 -29.85 22.04
CA GLU A 122 2.71 -29.90 20.74
C GLU A 122 4.23 -29.94 20.90
N LYS A 123 4.79 -29.16 21.84
CA LYS A 123 6.23 -29.15 22.13
C LYS A 123 6.72 -30.51 22.65
N ALA A 124 5.93 -31.18 23.49
CA ALA A 124 6.25 -32.51 23.98
C ALA A 124 6.20 -33.55 22.85
N ALA A 125 5.22 -33.46 21.94
CA ALA A 125 5.12 -34.35 20.79
C ALA A 125 6.28 -34.15 19.80
N LEU A 126 6.66 -32.89 19.52
CA LEU A 126 7.79 -32.56 18.65
C LEU A 126 9.12 -33.06 19.21
N ARG A 127 9.34 -32.93 20.52
CA ARG A 127 10.53 -33.46 21.18
C ARG A 127 10.64 -34.99 21.09
N ARG A 128 9.51 -35.71 21.18
CA ARG A 128 9.50 -37.18 21.01
C ARG A 128 9.88 -37.58 19.59
N ARG A 129 9.34 -36.90 18.57
CA ARG A 129 9.71 -37.16 17.16
C ARG A 129 11.18 -36.88 16.88
N LEU A 130 11.73 -35.81 17.44
CA LEU A 130 13.16 -35.51 17.30
C LEU A 130 14.04 -36.60 17.92
N ALA A 131 13.71 -37.07 19.13
CA ALA A 131 14.47 -38.14 19.78
C ALA A 131 14.39 -39.49 19.04
N GLU A 132 13.28 -39.76 18.36
CA GLU A 132 13.11 -40.96 17.54
C GLU A 132 13.91 -40.89 16.24
N LEU A 133 13.93 -39.73 15.59
CA LEU A 133 14.73 -39.46 14.39
C LEU A 133 16.23 -39.48 14.69
N GLU A 134 16.65 -38.92 15.82
CA GLU A 134 18.05 -38.93 16.26
C GLU A 134 18.55 -40.36 16.51
N LYS A 135 17.73 -41.20 17.15
CA LYS A 135 18.03 -42.63 17.32
C LYS A 135 18.14 -43.38 15.99
N HIS A 136 17.26 -43.10 15.02
CA HIS A 136 17.35 -43.71 13.69
C HIS A 136 18.57 -43.21 12.91
N SER A 137 18.94 -41.94 13.05
CA SER A 137 20.13 -41.37 12.41
C SER A 137 21.44 -41.90 13.01
N THR A 138 21.44 -42.29 14.29
CA THR A 138 22.64 -42.81 14.97
C THR A 138 22.83 -44.32 14.75
N ASN A 139 21.75 -45.07 14.46
CA ASN A 139 21.81 -46.50 14.13
C ASN A 139 22.05 -46.80 12.63
N GLY A 140 22.08 -45.77 11.78
CA GLY A 140 22.24 -45.89 10.32
C GLY A 140 23.65 -45.62 9.80
N ASN A 141 24.67 -45.64 10.66
CA ASN A 141 26.09 -45.45 10.33
C ASN A 141 26.93 -46.50 11.07
#